data_AF-A0A2E6ECW2-F1
#
_entry.id   AF-A0A2E6ECW2-F1
#
_cell.length_a   1.000
_cell.length_b   1.000
_cell.length_c   1.000
_cell.angle_alpha   90.00
_cell.angle_beta   90.00
_cell.angle_gamma   90.00
#
_symmetry.space_group_name_H-M   'P 1'
#
loop_
_entity.id
_entity.type
_entity.pdbx_description
1 polymer ?
#
loop_
_entity_poly.entity_id
_entity_poly.type
_entity_poly.pdbx_seq_one_letter_code
_entity_poly.pdbx_strand_id
1 'polypeptide(L)'
;MSCSLSVEERDLLQKHLGDLEDTMPPRYVWHRIEEQAHAEGLFKRSIGVHVKWLAGLGTAAALFLAVINFSTVKMTVDQESQYQTKTTVLDETDGANSNQNLNSLMVQSRAIERNLRILPAQPKIVRVGTAVTITEIEDRIAEVDYYLNNSEVDLESPEAEIYWRERVRLMNSLLDVRSAQLQQVVFDQR
;
A
#
# COMPACT_ATOMS: atom_id res chain seq x y z
N MET A 1 -15.52 2.16 -15.15
CA MET A 1 -16.94 1.90 -14.85
C MET A 1 -17.08 1.83 -13.35
N SER A 2 -17.21 2.98 -12.70
CA SER A 2 -17.40 3.05 -11.25
C SER A 2 -18.87 2.74 -10.94
N CYS A 3 -19.12 1.60 -10.30
CA CYS A 3 -20.41 1.35 -9.65
C CYS A 3 -20.47 2.21 -8.39
N SER A 4 -20.90 3.46 -8.51
CA SER A 4 -21.35 4.24 -7.36
C SER A 4 -22.79 3.81 -7.06
N LEU A 5 -22.95 2.87 -6.14
CA LEU A 5 -24.28 2.53 -5.64
C LEU A 5 -24.71 3.62 -4.65
N SER A 6 -25.90 4.17 -4.80
CA SER A 6 -26.45 5.14 -3.84
C SER A 6 -26.75 4.48 -2.49
N VAL A 7 -26.84 5.28 -1.44
CA VAL A 7 -27.15 4.79 -0.08
C VAL A 7 -28.51 4.09 -0.04
N GLU A 8 -29.49 4.61 -0.77
CA GLU A 8 -30.84 4.03 -0.86
C GLU A 8 -30.84 2.67 -1.56
N GLU A 9 -30.09 2.53 -2.66
CA GLU A 9 -29.91 1.26 -3.36
C GLU A 9 -29.20 0.23 -2.48
N ARG A 10 -28.25 0.68 -1.64
CA ARG A 10 -27.55 -0.18 -0.68
C ARG A 10 -28.52 -0.72 0.37
N ASP A 11 -29.37 0.13 0.93
CA ASP A 11 -30.31 -0.25 1.98
C ASP A 11 -31.38 -1.21 1.44
N LEU A 12 -31.85 -0.98 0.20
CA LEU A 12 -32.74 -1.90 -0.50
C LEU A 12 -32.09 -3.26 -0.73
N LEU A 13 -30.84 -3.31 -1.20
CA LEU A 13 -30.11 -4.56 -1.38
C LEU A 13 -29.92 -5.30 -0.05
N GLN A 14 -29.55 -4.58 1.01
CA GLN A 14 -29.35 -5.18 2.32
C GLN A 14 -30.65 -5.78 2.87
N LYS A 15 -31.78 -5.11 2.64
CA LYS A 15 -33.10 -5.63 2.99
C LYS A 15 -33.46 -6.89 2.19
N HIS A 16 -33.21 -6.89 0.88
CA HIS A 16 -33.47 -8.06 0.03
C HIS A 16 -32.58 -9.26 0.38
N LEU A 17 -31.30 -9.02 0.69
CA LEU A 17 -30.40 -10.09 1.14
C LEU A 17 -30.82 -10.68 2.47
N GLY A 18 -31.38 -9.87 3.37
CA GLY A 18 -31.93 -10.33 4.65
C GLY A 18 -33.25 -11.10 4.53
N ASP A 19 -33.96 -10.95 3.40
CA ASP A 19 -35.24 -11.62 3.11
C ASP A 19 -35.06 -12.94 2.34
N LEU A 20 -33.82 -13.28 1.97
CA LEU A 20 -33.51 -14.56 1.35
C LEU A 20 -33.87 -15.71 2.28
N GLU A 21 -34.45 -16.77 1.70
CA GLU A 21 -34.71 -18.00 2.44
C GLU A 21 -33.41 -18.56 3.00
N ASP A 22 -33.39 -18.86 4.30
CA ASP A 22 -32.24 -19.44 4.97
C ASP A 22 -32.04 -20.88 4.48
N THR A 23 -31.32 -20.99 3.37
CA THR A 23 -30.96 -22.28 2.78
C THR A 23 -29.78 -22.83 3.55
N MET A 24 -30.00 -23.96 4.23
CA MET A 24 -28.92 -24.63 4.94
C MET A 24 -27.78 -24.94 3.95
N PRO A 25 -26.54 -24.50 4.24
CA PRO A 25 -25.42 -24.74 3.34
C PRO A 25 -25.28 -26.25 3.09
N PRO A 26 -25.12 -26.69 1.82
CA PRO A 26 -25.04 -28.10 1.50
C PRO A 26 -23.74 -28.68 2.08
N ARG A 27 -23.83 -29.28 3.27
CA ARG A 27 -22.67 -29.75 4.06
C ARG A 27 -21.68 -30.60 3.26
N TYR A 28 -22.19 -31.41 2.34
CA TYR A 28 -21.37 -32.26 1.47
C TYR A 28 -20.51 -31.48 0.47
N VAL A 29 -21.02 -30.37 -0.08
CA VAL A 29 -20.25 -29.51 -1.01
C VAL A 29 -19.12 -28.83 -0.26
N TRP A 30 -19.39 -28.35 0.95
CA TRP A 30 -18.37 -27.74 1.81
C TRP A 30 -17.29 -28.72 2.23
N HIS A 31 -17.64 -29.96 2.56
CA HIS A 31 -16.66 -31.00 2.87
C HIS A 31 -15.71 -31.28 1.69
N ARG A 32 -16.23 -31.27 0.46
CA ARG A 32 -15.38 -31.42 -0.74
C ARG A 32 -14.44 -30.24 -0.94
N ILE A 33 -14.93 -29.01 -0.75
CA ILE A 33 -14.10 -27.80 -0.84
C ILE A 33 -13.01 -27.83 0.23
N GLU A 34 -13.34 -28.30 1.44
CA GLU A 34 -12.39 -28.49 2.53
C GLU A 34 -11.32 -29.53 2.19
N GLU A 35 -11.72 -30.70 1.68
CA GLU A 35 -10.80 -31.73 1.19
C GLU A 35 -9.88 -31.21 0.08
N GLN A 36 -10.41 -30.46 -0.89
CA GLN A 36 -9.61 -29.85 -1.96
C GLN A 36 -8.65 -28.81 -1.41
N ALA A 37 -9.10 -27.93 -0.52
CA ALA A 37 -8.26 -26.92 0.09
C ALA A 37 -7.18 -27.51 1.01
N HIS A 38 -7.43 -28.64 1.65
CA HIS A 38 -6.40 -29.40 2.36
C HIS A 38 -5.40 -30.06 1.40
N ALA A 39 -5.87 -30.67 0.30
CA ALA A 39 -5.02 -31.27 -0.72
C ALA A 39 -4.13 -30.25 -1.44
N GLU A 40 -4.66 -29.04 -1.66
CA GLU A 40 -3.95 -27.90 -2.25
C GLU A 40 -3.10 -27.12 -1.22
N GLY A 41 -3.16 -27.51 0.06
CA GLY A 41 -2.39 -26.88 1.13
C GLY A 41 -2.83 -25.45 1.49
N LEU A 42 -4.02 -25.02 1.06
CA LEU A 42 -4.63 -23.74 1.38
C LEU A 42 -4.90 -23.61 2.89
N PHE A 43 -5.23 -24.72 3.55
CA PHE A 43 -5.34 -24.79 5.01
C PHE A 43 -4.01 -25.20 5.66
N LYS A 44 -2.98 -24.38 5.46
CA LYS A 44 -1.78 -24.51 6.28
C LYS A 44 -2.06 -23.89 7.64
N ARG A 45 -2.19 -24.73 8.67
CA ARG A 45 -2.18 -24.29 10.07
C ARG A 45 -0.94 -23.42 10.25
N SER A 46 -1.13 -22.12 10.50
CA SER A 46 -0.06 -21.27 11.00
C SER A 46 0.41 -21.90 12.31
N ILE A 47 1.49 -22.67 12.21
CA ILE A 47 2.15 -23.30 13.33
C ILE A 47 2.69 -22.15 14.17
N GLY A 48 2.19 -22.07 15.39
CA GLY A 48 2.45 -20.99 16.33
C GLY A 48 3.91 -20.58 16.32
N VAL A 49 4.12 -19.27 16.18
CA VAL A 49 5.43 -18.65 16.35
C VAL A 49 5.87 -18.95 17.79
N HIS A 50 6.72 -19.95 17.97
CA HIS A 50 7.41 -20.19 19.23
C HIS A 50 8.40 -19.04 19.42
N VAL A 51 7.91 -17.98 20.06
CA VAL A 51 8.72 -16.90 20.61
C VAL A 51 9.58 -17.48 21.73
N LYS A 52 10.77 -17.96 21.35
CA LYS A 52 11.88 -18.25 22.27
C LYS A 52 13.03 -17.30 22.00
N TRP A 53 12.81 -16.03 22.30
CA TRP A 53 13.92 -15.08 22.46
C TRP A 53 13.56 -14.03 23.53
N LEU A 54 13.41 -14.47 24.77
CA LEU A 54 13.49 -13.60 25.93
C LEU A 54 14.18 -14.37 27.07
N ALA A 55 15.51 -14.38 27.00
CA ALA A 55 16.34 -14.61 28.16
C ALA A 55 17.63 -13.78 27.98
N GLY A 56 17.69 -12.63 28.63
CA GLY A 56 18.96 -11.99 28.97
C GLY A 56 19.07 -10.49 28.70
N LEU A 57 18.88 -9.70 29.77
CA LEU A 57 19.22 -8.28 29.96
C LEU A 57 18.36 -7.28 29.16
N GLY A 58 17.79 -6.22 29.73
CA GLY A 58 17.93 -5.59 31.04
C GLY A 58 17.23 -4.23 30.94
N THR A 59 16.57 -3.81 32.00
CA THR A 59 15.75 -2.61 32.13
C THR A 59 16.47 -1.28 31.83
N ALA A 60 15.84 -0.38 31.09
CA ALA A 60 15.81 1.06 31.40
C ALA A 60 14.68 1.76 30.65
N ALA A 61 13.84 2.48 31.39
CA ALA A 61 12.74 3.28 30.88
C ALA A 61 13.25 4.45 30.02
N ALA A 62 12.68 4.63 28.83
CA ALA A 62 12.59 5.91 28.16
C ALA A 62 11.42 5.85 27.16
N LEU A 63 10.49 6.79 27.31
CA LEU A 63 9.37 7.01 26.39
C LEU A 63 9.94 7.33 25.00
N PHE A 64 9.70 6.45 24.03
CA PHE A 64 9.82 6.77 22.62
C PHE A 64 8.55 6.33 21.89
N LEU A 65 7.67 7.30 21.63
CA LEU A 65 6.74 7.22 20.51
C LEU A 65 7.61 7.24 19.24
N ALA A 66 7.91 6.06 18.71
CA ALA A 66 8.65 5.91 17.47
C ALA A 66 7.67 5.52 16.34
N VAL A 67 7.37 6.51 15.51
CA VAL A 67 6.91 6.35 14.13
C VAL A 67 7.85 5.36 13.44
N ILE A 68 7.30 4.26 12.92
CA ILE A 68 8.05 3.28 12.15
C ILE A 68 8.36 3.89 10.77
N ASN A 69 9.53 4.53 10.64
CA ASN A 69 10.17 4.81 9.37
C ASN A 69 11.20 3.71 9.10
N PHE A 70 10.78 2.67 8.39
CA PHE A 70 11.69 1.61 7.94
C PHE A 70 12.19 1.91 6.54
N SER A 71 13.34 2.56 6.43
CA SER A 71 14.37 2.29 5.40
C SER A 71 15.38 3.43 5.38
N THR A 72 16.59 3.15 5.85
CA THR A 72 17.82 3.19 5.04
C THR A 72 19.01 2.97 5.97
N VAL A 73 19.62 1.79 5.94
CA VAL A 73 21.03 1.67 6.32
C VAL A 73 21.80 1.45 5.03
N LYS A 74 22.34 2.55 4.50
CA LYS A 74 23.62 2.54 3.80
C LYS A 74 24.61 3.24 4.70
N MET A 75 25.60 2.51 5.18
CA MET A 75 26.81 3.06 5.79
C MET A 75 27.90 2.09 5.37
N THR A 76 28.98 2.53 4.72
CA THR A 76 29.98 3.42 5.32
C THR A 76 30.66 4.31 4.28
N VAL A 77 30.72 5.61 4.54
CA VAL A 77 31.90 6.43 4.22
C VAL A 77 32.15 7.33 5.43
N ASP A 78 33.34 7.16 5.97
CA ASP A 78 33.95 7.91 7.06
C ASP A 78 34.34 9.29 6.55
N GLN A 79 33.88 10.38 7.18
CA GLN A 79 34.57 11.68 7.04
C GLN A 79 34.32 12.61 8.23
N GLU A 80 35.44 13.05 8.78
CA GLU A 80 35.65 13.79 10.02
C GLU A 80 35.03 15.20 10.04
N SER A 81 34.42 15.51 11.18
CA SER A 81 34.50 16.75 11.95
C SER A 81 34.92 18.05 11.23
N GLN A 82 33.99 19.01 11.08
CA GLN A 82 34.30 20.43 11.28
C GLN A 82 33.09 21.18 11.87
N TYR A 83 33.34 21.83 13.01
CA TYR A 83 32.41 22.75 13.69
C TYR A 83 32.19 23.99 12.82
N GLN A 84 30.93 24.36 12.54
CA GLN A 84 30.60 25.70 12.08
C GLN A 84 29.42 26.29 12.84
N THR A 85 29.70 27.45 13.43
CA THR A 85 28.81 28.42 14.04
C THR A 85 27.62 28.72 13.13
N LYS A 86 26.39 28.47 13.62
CA LYS A 86 25.15 28.83 12.94
C LYS A 86 24.95 30.35 13.00
N THR A 87 25.40 31.04 11.97
CA THR A 87 24.90 32.38 11.64
C THR A 87 23.53 32.22 11.01
N THR A 88 22.52 32.85 11.61
CA THR A 88 21.19 33.03 11.04
C THR A 88 21.31 33.82 9.73
N VAL A 89 21.31 33.11 8.61
CA VAL A 89 21.07 33.68 7.28
C VAL A 89 19.64 33.32 6.91
N LEU A 90 18.91 34.31 6.40
CA LEU A 90 17.48 34.24 6.11
C LEU A 90 17.17 33.13 5.10
N ASP A 91 16.13 32.39 5.46
CA ASP A 91 15.65 31.12 4.94
C ASP A 91 14.88 31.29 3.61
N GLU A 92 15.61 31.52 2.51
CA GLU A 92 15.01 31.65 1.17
C GLU A 92 15.45 30.52 0.22
N THR A 93 16.51 29.79 0.56
CA THR A 93 17.07 28.74 -0.29
C THR A 93 16.38 27.38 -0.09
N ASP A 94 15.91 27.07 1.12
CA ASP A 94 15.26 25.78 1.41
C ASP A 94 13.88 25.66 0.73
N GLY A 95 13.08 26.72 0.76
CA GLY A 95 11.80 26.74 0.05
C GLY A 95 11.92 26.56 -1.47
N ALA A 96 12.98 27.09 -2.09
CA ALA A 96 13.24 26.92 -3.52
C ALA A 96 13.56 25.45 -3.86
N ASN A 97 14.36 24.77 -3.03
CA ASN A 97 14.72 23.36 -3.22
C ASN A 97 13.51 22.43 -3.00
N SER A 98 12.69 22.66 -1.96
CA SER A 98 11.47 21.89 -1.71
C SER A 98 10.49 21.99 -2.88
N ASN A 99 10.28 23.19 -3.44
CA ASN A 99 9.43 23.37 -4.60
C ASN A 99 9.98 22.66 -5.86
N GLN A 100 11.29 22.60 -6.05
CA GLN A 100 11.90 21.81 -7.15
C GLN A 100 11.68 20.31 -6.94
N ASN A 101 11.87 19.80 -5.73
CA ASN A 101 11.64 18.40 -5.39
C ASN A 101 10.17 18.01 -5.59
N LEU A 102 9.23 18.83 -5.12
CA LEU A 102 7.79 18.67 -5.35
C LEU A 102 7.45 18.54 -6.83
N ASN A 103 7.93 19.48 -7.65
CA ASN A 103 7.69 19.46 -9.09
C ASN A 103 8.24 18.18 -9.74
N SER A 104 9.41 17.70 -9.29
CA SER A 104 10.00 16.46 -9.79
C SER A 104 9.13 15.23 -9.47
N LEU A 105 8.56 15.15 -8.25
CA LEU A 105 7.68 14.06 -7.83
C LEU A 105 6.35 14.08 -8.60
N MET A 106 5.78 15.26 -8.83
CA MET A 106 4.58 15.42 -9.65
C MET A 106 4.80 14.91 -11.07
N VAL A 107 5.92 15.31 -11.70
CA VAL A 107 6.30 14.84 -13.04
C VAL A 107 6.51 13.33 -13.05
N GLN A 108 7.20 12.79 -12.04
CA GLN A 108 7.44 11.35 -11.91
C GLN A 108 6.12 10.57 -11.80
N SER A 109 5.19 11.01 -10.95
CA SER A 109 3.93 10.28 -10.79
C SER A 109 3.09 10.31 -12.08
N ARG A 110 3.05 11.45 -12.81
CA ARG A 110 2.42 11.54 -14.14
C ARG A 110 3.05 10.58 -15.14
N ALA A 111 4.36 10.36 -15.06
CA ALA A 111 5.04 9.37 -15.90
C ALA A 111 4.60 7.93 -15.55
N ILE A 112 4.51 7.60 -14.26
CA ILE A 112 4.03 6.28 -13.81
C ILE A 112 2.57 6.05 -14.20
N GLU A 113 1.70 7.07 -14.12
CA GLU A 113 0.30 6.99 -14.56
C GLU A 113 0.18 6.67 -16.06
N ARG A 114 1.07 7.25 -16.89
CA ARG A 114 1.12 6.91 -18.31
C ARG A 114 1.51 5.45 -18.49
N ASN A 115 2.52 4.97 -17.77
CA ASN A 115 2.94 3.57 -17.85
C ASN A 115 1.81 2.61 -17.43
N LEU A 116 1.12 2.90 -16.32
CA LEU A 116 -0.01 2.10 -15.84
C LEU A 116 -1.19 2.06 -16.83
N ARG A 117 -1.43 3.15 -17.58
CA ARG A 117 -2.47 3.20 -18.63
C ARG A 117 -2.15 2.39 -19.87
N ILE A 118 -0.85 2.19 -20.15
CA ILE A 118 -0.38 1.42 -21.32
C ILE A 118 -0.41 -0.08 -21.02
N LEU A 119 -0.38 -0.47 -19.73
CA LEU A 119 -0.52 -1.87 -19.37
C LEU A 119 -1.86 -2.44 -19.88
N PRO A 120 -1.88 -3.68 -20.41
CA PRO A 120 -3.11 -4.34 -20.81
C PRO A 120 -4.08 -4.46 -19.63
N ALA A 121 -5.38 -4.57 -19.96
CA ALA A 121 -6.42 -4.77 -18.96
C ALA A 121 -6.14 -6.00 -18.09
N GLN A 122 -6.64 -5.97 -16.84
CA GLN A 122 -6.44 -7.06 -15.89
C GLN A 122 -6.87 -8.40 -16.49
N PRO A 123 -6.09 -9.48 -16.27
CA PRO A 123 -6.44 -10.79 -16.79
C PRO A 123 -7.74 -11.31 -16.16
N LYS A 124 -8.46 -12.15 -16.91
CA LYS A 124 -9.77 -12.69 -16.50
C LYS A 124 -9.70 -13.52 -15.21
N ILE A 125 -8.55 -14.11 -14.92
CA ILE A 125 -8.30 -14.94 -13.74
C ILE A 125 -7.07 -14.39 -13.03
N VAL A 126 -7.20 -14.13 -11.72
CA VAL A 126 -6.15 -13.59 -10.86
C VAL A 126 -6.13 -14.38 -9.55
N ARG A 127 -4.95 -14.59 -8.98
CA ARG A 127 -4.84 -15.14 -7.62
C ARG A 127 -5.45 -14.16 -6.63
N VAL A 128 -6.31 -14.67 -5.73
CA VAL A 128 -7.02 -13.83 -4.73
C VAL A 128 -6.06 -12.97 -3.93
N GLY A 129 -4.92 -13.52 -3.48
CA GLY A 129 -3.91 -12.75 -2.73
C GLY A 129 -3.38 -11.55 -3.50
N THR A 130 -3.11 -11.70 -4.81
CA THR A 130 -2.66 -10.59 -5.66
C THR A 130 -3.76 -9.55 -5.86
N ALA A 131 -5.02 -9.98 -6.03
CA ALA A 131 -6.14 -9.06 -6.14
C ALA A 131 -6.30 -8.21 -4.87
N VAL A 132 -6.20 -8.82 -3.69
CA VAL A 132 -6.24 -8.12 -2.40
C VAL A 132 -5.10 -7.10 -2.30
N THR A 133 -3.87 -7.48 -2.64
CA THR A 133 -2.73 -6.54 -2.61
C THR A 133 -2.93 -5.37 -3.58
N ILE A 134 -3.48 -5.60 -4.77
CA ILE A 134 -3.76 -4.53 -5.73
C ILE A 134 -4.81 -3.57 -5.15
N THR A 135 -5.91 -4.09 -4.61
CA THR A 135 -6.96 -3.26 -4.01
C THR A 135 -6.43 -2.44 -2.84
N GLU A 136 -5.63 -3.03 -1.94
CA GLU A 136 -5.04 -2.32 -0.81
C GLU A 136 -4.14 -1.17 -1.25
N ILE A 137 -3.32 -1.38 -2.30
CA ILE A 137 -2.48 -0.31 -2.87
C ILE A 137 -3.34 0.78 -3.51
N GLU A 138 -4.39 0.42 -4.26
CA GLU A 138 -5.28 1.38 -4.91
C GLU A 138 -6.06 2.22 -3.89
N ASP A 139 -6.56 1.61 -2.81
CA ASP A 139 -7.24 2.31 -1.71
C ASP A 139 -6.29 3.30 -1.03
N ARG A 140 -5.03 2.90 -0.79
CA ARG A 140 -4.03 3.78 -0.20
C ARG A 140 -3.65 4.94 -1.13
N ILE A 141 -3.59 4.71 -2.44
CA ILE A 141 -3.40 5.79 -3.43
C ILE A 141 -4.58 6.76 -3.38
N ALA A 142 -5.81 6.25 -3.33
CA ALA A 142 -7.01 7.09 -3.25
C ALA A 142 -7.03 7.95 -1.98
N GLU A 143 -6.58 7.40 -0.84
CA GLU A 143 -6.41 8.15 0.41
C GLU A 143 -5.37 9.28 0.26
N VAL A 144 -4.20 8.99 -0.32
CA VAL A 144 -3.16 10.00 -0.56
C VAL A 144 -3.66 11.09 -1.52
N ASP A 145 -4.34 10.69 -2.61
CA ASP A 145 -4.92 11.62 -3.58
C ASP A 145 -6.04 12.47 -2.96
N TYR A 146 -6.77 11.95 -1.98
CA TYR A 146 -7.73 12.75 -1.21
C TYR A 146 -7.03 13.86 -0.44
N TYR A 147 -5.98 13.56 0.34
CA TYR A 147 -5.24 14.59 1.09
C TYR A 147 -4.57 15.62 0.16
N LEU A 148 -4.00 15.18 -0.97
CA LEU A 148 -3.36 16.07 -1.94
C LEU A 148 -4.34 17.04 -2.63
N ASN A 149 -5.62 16.67 -2.77
CA ASN A 149 -6.62 17.47 -3.46
C ASN A 149 -7.59 18.19 -2.52
N ASN A 150 -7.54 17.94 -1.20
CA ASN A 150 -8.47 18.53 -0.25
C ASN A 150 -8.06 19.97 0.10
N SER A 151 -8.79 20.95 -0.42
CA SER A 151 -8.56 22.38 -0.17
C SER A 151 -8.72 22.80 1.30
N GLU A 152 -9.41 21.99 2.12
CA GLU A 152 -9.56 22.24 3.56
C GLU A 152 -8.29 21.90 4.34
N VAL A 153 -7.40 21.09 3.77
CA VAL A 153 -6.08 20.76 4.32
C VAL A 153 -5.07 21.62 3.57
N ASP A 154 -4.72 22.78 4.13
CA ASP A 154 -3.65 23.62 3.58
C ASP A 154 -2.30 22.95 3.83
N LEU A 155 -1.91 22.04 2.93
CA LEU A 155 -0.64 21.34 3.01
C LEU A 155 0.50 22.32 2.71
N GLU A 156 1.37 22.55 3.69
CA GLU A 156 2.60 23.29 3.46
C GLU A 156 3.49 22.53 2.46
N SER A 157 4.37 23.26 1.75
CA SER A 157 5.29 22.68 0.75
C SER A 157 6.07 21.43 1.28
N PRO A 158 6.60 21.42 2.52
CA PRO A 158 7.26 20.24 3.08
C PRO A 158 6.32 19.05 3.33
N GLU A 159 5.08 19.29 3.76
CA GLU A 159 4.09 18.24 4.04
C GLU A 159 3.54 17.64 2.73
N ALA A 160 3.26 18.50 1.74
CA ALA A 160 2.90 18.07 0.40
C ALA A 160 3.97 17.14 -0.19
N GLU A 161 5.26 17.37 0.08
CA GLU A 161 6.36 16.55 -0.44
C GLU A 161 6.29 15.12 0.08
N ILE A 162 5.89 14.95 1.34
CA ILE A 162 5.72 13.63 1.95
C ILE A 162 4.63 12.84 1.23
N TYR A 163 3.46 13.45 1.00
CA TYR A 163 2.37 12.80 0.29
C TYR A 163 2.70 12.51 -1.16
N TRP A 164 3.37 13.42 -1.87
CA TRP A 164 3.83 13.18 -3.24
C TRP A 164 4.84 12.04 -3.33
N ARG A 165 5.75 11.92 -2.37
CA ARG A 165 6.70 10.80 -2.30
C ARG A 165 5.99 9.48 -2.04
N GLU A 166 5.01 9.47 -1.14
CA GLU A 166 4.22 8.27 -0.84
C GLU A 166 3.40 7.84 -2.05
N ARG A 167 2.76 8.79 -2.76
CA ARG A 167 2.05 8.53 -4.01
C ARG A 167 2.95 7.82 -5.02
N VAL A 168 4.13 8.38 -5.29
CA VAL A 168 5.11 7.78 -6.22
C VAL A 168 5.49 6.36 -5.77
N ARG A 169 5.74 6.15 -4.47
CA ARG A 169 6.09 4.83 -3.92
C ARG A 169 4.99 3.80 -4.17
N LEU A 170 3.73 4.14 -3.86
CA LEU A 170 2.58 3.26 -4.04
C LEU A 170 2.32 2.97 -5.53
N MET A 171 2.40 3.99 -6.37
CA MET A 171 2.22 3.84 -7.81
C MET A 171 3.28 2.94 -8.46
N ASN A 172 4.54 3.04 -8.02
CA ASN A 172 5.59 2.10 -8.45
C ASN A 172 5.27 0.67 -7.98
N SER A 173 4.84 0.50 -6.74
CA SER A 173 4.43 -0.83 -6.24
C SER A 173 3.26 -1.41 -7.05
N LEU A 174 2.27 -0.60 -7.42
CA LEU A 174 1.17 -1.00 -8.29
C LEU A 174 1.68 -1.41 -9.68
N LEU A 175 2.60 -0.62 -10.25
CA LEU A 175 3.21 -0.91 -11.54
C LEU A 175 3.96 -2.25 -11.52
N ASP A 176 4.72 -2.52 -10.46
CA ASP A 176 5.48 -3.76 -10.28
C ASP A 176 4.57 -4.97 -10.15
N VAL A 177 3.55 -4.88 -9.29
CA VAL A 177 2.59 -5.99 -9.09
C VAL A 177 1.83 -6.30 -10.38
N ARG A 178 1.34 -5.29 -11.10
CA ARG A 178 0.66 -5.49 -12.38
C ARG A 178 1.60 -6.04 -13.45
N SER A 179 2.85 -5.59 -13.50
CA SER A 179 3.85 -6.12 -14.44
C SER A 179 4.16 -7.60 -14.16
N ALA A 180 4.32 -7.97 -12.89
CA ALA A 180 4.54 -9.36 -12.47
C ALA A 180 3.33 -10.26 -12.78
N GLN A 181 2.11 -9.76 -12.60
CA GLN A 181 0.88 -10.46 -12.95
C GLN A 181 0.85 -10.84 -14.45
N LEU A 182 1.28 -9.92 -15.33
CA LEU A 182 1.34 -10.19 -16.77
C LEU A 182 2.37 -11.26 -17.12
N GLN A 183 3.51 -11.28 -16.42
CA GLN A 183 4.51 -12.33 -16.63
C GLN A 183 3.99 -13.71 -16.24
N GLN A 184 3.23 -13.81 -15.14
CA GLN A 184 2.66 -15.09 -14.69
C GLN A 184 1.67 -15.69 -15.69
N VAL A 185 0.81 -14.87 -16.29
CA VAL A 185 -0.18 -15.34 -17.30
C VAL A 185 0.51 -15.97 -18.51
N VAL A 186 1.68 -15.46 -18.91
CA VAL A 186 2.45 -16.01 -20.03
C VAL A 186 3.02 -17.39 -19.70
N PHE A 187 3.40 -17.64 -18.45
CA PHE A 187 3.93 -18.94 -18.02
C PHE A 187 2.85 -20.02 -17.90
N ASP A 188 1.65 -19.67 -17.43
CA ASP A 188 0.56 -20.64 -17.24
C ASP A 188 -0.06 -21.14 -18.58
N GLN A 189 0.32 -20.56 -19.73
CA GLN A 189 -0.16 -20.95 -21.06
C GLN A 189 0.80 -21.88 -21.83
N ARG A 190 1.91 -22.32 -21.23
CA ARG A 190 2.90 -23.22 -21.86
C ARG A 190 2.94 -24.58 -21.17
#